data_AF-A0A7D8YH04-F1
#
_entry.id   AF-A0A7D8YH04-F1
#
_cell.length_a   1.000
_cell.length_b   1.000
_cell.length_c   1.000
_cell.angle_alpha   90.00
_cell.angle_beta   90.00
_cell.angle_gamma   90.00
#
_symmetry.space_group_name_H-M   'P 1'
#
loop_
_entity.id
_entity.type
_entity.pdbx_description
1 polymer ?
#
loop_
_entity_poly.entity_id
_entity_poly.type
_entity_poly.pdbx_seq_one_letter_code
_entity_poly.pdbx_strand_id
1 'polypeptide(L)'
;MATQSLSRSCLRICTFQSPNAARAFVKLTPPRRHISNFAPPLLLDFLLPPSSRCLFARTSKPTRTPGRTFTSSAARQQTRVIHNPQKDEDGNDMNIEITPRASNRLKEIMAKDSNPSLALRIQVESGGCHGFQYLMSLTTLPSLPTSSSTIAQEASPALNTSSSDPNAMSSGSQVEEGALGEDDTVFEAEDGSGAKVVMDGPSLDLLKGSKVDFTMELIGSQFKIVDNPLATSSCGCGTSFDIKA
;
A
#
# COMPACT_ATOMS: atom_id res chain seq x y z
N MET A 1 40.74 -17.67 55.41
CA MET A 1 39.48 -18.37 55.74
C MET A 1 38.53 -18.15 54.57
N ALA A 2 38.36 -19.01 53.57
CA ALA A 2 38.76 -20.42 53.36
C ALA A 2 37.80 -21.52 53.88
N THR A 3 36.56 -21.52 53.36
CA THR A 3 35.71 -22.70 53.12
C THR A 3 34.99 -22.46 51.77
N GLN A 4 35.04 -23.33 50.74
CA GLN A 4 34.61 -24.74 50.61
C GLN A 4 33.09 -24.93 50.50
N SER A 5 32.53 -25.80 49.64
CA SER A 5 33.04 -26.45 48.39
C SER A 5 31.93 -27.27 47.70
N LEU A 6 32.14 -27.65 46.41
CA LEU A 6 31.51 -28.81 45.71
C LEU A 6 29.96 -28.82 45.49
N SER A 7 29.35 -29.61 44.58
CA SER A 7 29.77 -30.16 43.26
C SER A 7 28.60 -30.89 42.54
N ARG A 8 28.86 -31.32 41.29
CA ARG A 8 28.13 -32.32 40.44
C ARG A 8 26.93 -31.75 39.64
N SER A 9 26.84 -31.92 38.30
CA SER A 9 26.96 -33.10 37.41
C SER A 9 25.60 -33.85 37.28
N CYS A 10 25.15 -34.36 36.13
CA CYS A 10 25.89 -34.78 34.92
C CYS A 10 25.12 -34.54 33.60
N LEU A 11 25.76 -34.86 32.47
CA LEU A 11 25.23 -34.85 31.10
C LEU A 11 24.08 -35.84 30.87
N ARG A 12 23.21 -35.54 29.89
CA ARG A 12 22.64 -36.57 28.99
C ARG A 12 22.38 -36.02 27.58
N ILE A 13 22.33 -36.94 26.62
CA ILE A 13 22.44 -36.72 25.17
C ILE A 13 21.38 -37.60 24.46
N CYS A 14 20.95 -37.20 23.25
CA CYS A 14 19.98 -37.88 22.36
C CYS A 14 18.52 -37.88 22.84
N THR A 15 17.49 -38.06 21.99
CA THR A 15 17.46 -38.51 20.57
C THR A 15 16.68 -37.59 19.62
N PHE A 16 16.86 -37.84 18.31
CA PHE A 16 15.83 -37.72 17.26
C PHE A 16 14.41 -38.13 17.72
N GLN A 17 13.36 -37.57 17.11
CA GLN A 17 12.61 -38.24 16.02
C GLN A 17 11.45 -37.37 15.49
N SER A 18 11.30 -37.28 14.17
CA SER A 18 10.08 -36.79 13.50
C SER A 18 9.36 -37.96 12.82
N PRO A 19 8.02 -38.01 12.85
CA PRO A 19 7.26 -38.70 11.82
C PRO A 19 6.15 -37.84 11.18
N ASN A 20 5.96 -38.04 9.87
CA ASN A 20 4.87 -37.44 9.09
C ASN A 20 3.49 -37.95 9.52
N ALA A 21 2.46 -37.11 9.35
CA ALA A 21 1.06 -37.56 9.28
C ALA A 21 0.35 -36.86 8.10
N ALA A 22 0.42 -37.47 6.91
CA ALA A 22 -0.29 -36.97 5.74
C ALA A 22 -1.81 -37.23 5.89
N ARG A 23 -2.64 -36.19 5.73
CA ARG A 23 -4.10 -36.33 5.58
C ARG A 23 -4.48 -36.35 4.11
N ALA A 24 -5.23 -37.37 3.71
CA ALA A 24 -5.50 -37.68 2.31
C ALA A 24 -6.62 -36.82 1.70
N PHE A 25 -6.53 -36.61 0.38
CA PHE A 25 -7.62 -36.05 -0.42
C PHE A 25 -8.78 -37.04 -0.55
N VAL A 26 -10.01 -36.58 -0.31
CA VAL A 26 -11.23 -37.27 -0.76
C VAL A 26 -11.76 -36.56 -1.99
N LYS A 27 -11.47 -37.09 -3.18
CA LYS A 27 -12.10 -36.66 -4.44
C LYS A 27 -13.37 -37.47 -4.67
N LEU A 28 -14.53 -36.83 -4.62
CA LEU A 28 -15.81 -37.44 -4.99
C LEU A 28 -16.05 -37.27 -6.50
N THR A 29 -16.24 -38.37 -7.21
CA THR A 29 -16.57 -38.40 -8.65
C THR A 29 -17.92 -39.10 -8.86
N PRO A 30 -18.93 -38.45 -9.50
CA PRO A 30 -20.21 -39.09 -9.78
C PRO A 30 -20.12 -40.14 -10.91
N PRO A 31 -21.02 -41.14 -10.95
CA PRO A 31 -20.89 -42.30 -11.83
C PRO A 31 -21.29 -42.03 -13.29
N ARG A 32 -20.49 -42.56 -14.22
CA ARG A 32 -20.73 -42.55 -15.67
C ARG A 32 -21.74 -43.64 -16.04
N ARG A 33 -22.92 -43.28 -16.57
CA ARG A 33 -23.89 -44.26 -17.11
C ARG A 33 -23.47 -44.77 -18.49
N HIS A 34 -23.87 -46.01 -18.79
CA HIS A 34 -23.46 -46.79 -19.95
C HIS A 34 -24.64 -46.99 -20.91
N ILE A 35 -24.44 -46.73 -22.20
CA ILE A 35 -25.38 -47.06 -23.29
C ILE A 35 -24.59 -47.86 -24.35
N SER A 36 -25.24 -48.82 -24.99
CA SER A 36 -24.61 -49.99 -25.62
C SER A 36 -24.88 -50.11 -27.13
N ASN A 37 -23.99 -50.84 -27.82
CA ASN A 37 -24.10 -51.32 -29.21
C ASN A 37 -23.92 -50.19 -30.26
N PHE A 38 -23.36 -50.40 -31.46
CA PHE A 38 -23.14 -51.61 -32.27
C PHE A 38 -21.77 -51.62 -33.00
N ALA A 39 -21.41 -52.77 -33.57
CA ALA A 39 -20.29 -52.99 -34.51
C ALA A 39 -20.53 -54.32 -35.27
N PRO A 40 -19.72 -54.72 -36.29
CA PRO A 40 -18.67 -54.00 -37.04
C PRO A 40 -19.22 -53.76 -38.50
N PRO A 41 -18.73 -54.23 -39.68
CA PRO A 41 -17.40 -54.72 -40.10
C PRO A 41 -16.91 -54.37 -41.54
N LEU A 42 -15.63 -54.73 -41.81
CA LEU A 42 -14.91 -54.96 -43.09
C LEU A 42 -15.06 -54.03 -44.32
N LEU A 43 -13.92 -53.51 -44.79
CA LEU A 43 -13.30 -54.03 -46.04
C LEU A 43 -11.76 -53.89 -46.00
N LEU A 44 -11.05 -54.39 -47.02
CA LEU A 44 -9.59 -54.50 -47.08
C LEU A 44 -8.90 -53.17 -47.45
N ASP A 45 -7.61 -53.07 -47.14
CA ASP A 45 -6.61 -53.01 -48.23
C ASP A 45 -5.27 -53.68 -47.84
N PHE A 46 -4.42 -53.97 -48.84
CA PHE A 46 -3.27 -54.89 -48.73
C PHE A 46 -2.03 -54.31 -49.46
N LEU A 47 -0.83 -54.87 -49.22
CA LEU A 47 0.45 -54.62 -49.95
C LEU A 47 1.13 -53.23 -49.84
N LEU A 48 2.24 -53.13 -49.09
CA LEU A 48 3.64 -53.00 -49.60
C LEU A 48 4.66 -53.01 -48.41
N PRO A 49 6.01 -52.89 -48.56
CA PRO A 49 6.92 -53.78 -47.83
C PRO A 49 7.77 -53.10 -46.73
N PRO A 50 8.37 -53.88 -45.80
CA PRO A 50 9.26 -53.34 -44.77
C PRO A 50 10.63 -52.95 -45.35
N SER A 51 11.15 -51.79 -44.97
CA SER A 51 12.50 -51.36 -45.35
C SER A 51 13.29 -50.71 -44.21
N SER A 52 14.50 -51.24 -44.01
CA SER A 52 15.71 -50.62 -43.46
C SER A 52 15.67 -49.97 -42.06
N ARG A 53 16.42 -50.62 -41.15
CA ARG A 53 16.87 -50.07 -39.86
C ARG A 53 17.64 -48.76 -40.05
N CYS A 54 17.48 -47.80 -39.12
CA CYS A 54 18.47 -46.75 -38.92
C CYS A 54 18.73 -46.55 -37.41
N LEU A 55 19.86 -47.05 -36.92
CA LEU A 55 20.26 -46.92 -35.51
C LEU A 55 20.91 -45.55 -35.27
N PHE A 56 20.11 -44.49 -35.19
CA PHE A 56 20.60 -43.20 -34.74
C PHE A 56 20.78 -43.16 -33.22
N ALA A 57 22.00 -43.45 -32.77
CA ALA A 57 22.45 -43.24 -31.40
C ALA A 57 22.52 -41.74 -31.07
N ARG A 58 21.36 -41.14 -30.82
CA ARG A 58 21.21 -39.69 -30.59
C ARG A 58 21.67 -39.34 -29.18
N THR A 59 22.89 -38.83 -29.06
CA THR A 59 23.49 -38.44 -27.77
C THR A 59 22.67 -37.33 -27.10
N SER A 60 22.01 -37.68 -26.01
CA SER A 60 21.21 -36.78 -25.19
C SER A 60 22.10 -35.85 -24.36
N LYS A 61 22.70 -34.84 -25.00
CA LYS A 61 23.26 -33.69 -24.29
C LYS A 61 22.13 -33.07 -23.45
N PRO A 62 22.26 -32.99 -22.11
CA PRO A 62 21.25 -32.32 -21.29
C PRO A 62 21.29 -30.83 -21.62
N THR A 63 20.29 -30.34 -22.34
CA THR A 63 20.04 -28.92 -22.51
C THR A 63 19.64 -28.33 -21.17
N ARG A 64 20.66 -27.95 -20.39
CA ARG A 64 20.57 -27.22 -19.12
C ARG A 64 19.65 -26.02 -19.32
N THR A 65 18.41 -26.16 -18.89
CA THR A 65 17.42 -25.08 -18.93
C THR A 65 17.98 -23.87 -18.18
N PRO A 66 17.81 -22.64 -18.69
CA PRO A 66 18.10 -21.46 -17.89
C PRO A 66 17.19 -21.51 -16.68
N GLY A 67 17.77 -21.75 -15.50
CA GLY A 67 17.03 -21.69 -14.25
C GLY A 67 16.39 -20.31 -14.15
N ARG A 68 15.09 -20.25 -13.87
CA ARG A 68 14.39 -18.96 -13.69
C ARG A 68 15.11 -18.18 -12.61
N THR A 69 15.85 -17.15 -13.01
CA THR A 69 16.31 -16.11 -12.10
C THR A 69 15.06 -15.49 -11.51
N PHE A 70 14.82 -15.75 -10.22
CA PHE A 70 13.80 -15.00 -9.49
C PHE A 70 14.13 -13.53 -9.66
N THR A 71 13.20 -12.76 -10.22
CA THR A 71 13.36 -11.31 -10.24
C THR A 71 13.47 -10.88 -8.78
N SER A 72 14.63 -10.32 -8.39
CA SER A 72 14.73 -9.60 -7.14
C SER A 72 13.60 -8.58 -7.14
N SER A 73 12.79 -8.55 -6.08
CA SER A 73 11.61 -7.67 -6.02
C SER A 73 12.01 -6.29 -6.50
N ALA A 74 11.25 -5.73 -7.45
CA ALA A 74 11.44 -4.35 -7.84
C ALA A 74 11.47 -3.50 -6.56
N ALA A 75 12.40 -2.54 -6.49
CA ALA A 75 12.48 -1.64 -5.36
C ALA A 75 11.10 -1.01 -5.17
N ARG A 76 10.47 -1.30 -4.04
CA ARG A 76 9.10 -0.92 -3.77
C ARG A 76 9.06 0.60 -3.74
N GLN A 77 8.39 1.20 -4.72
CA GLN A 77 8.33 2.65 -4.90
C GLN A 77 7.86 3.27 -3.59
N GLN A 78 8.68 4.13 -3.02
CA GLN A 78 8.48 4.67 -1.69
C GLN A 78 7.64 5.95 -1.79
N THR A 79 7.17 6.43 -0.65
CA THR A 79 6.56 7.76 -0.53
C THR A 79 7.60 8.69 0.08
N ARG A 80 7.81 9.86 -0.52
CA ARG A 80 8.73 10.88 0.01
C ARG A 80 7.96 11.97 0.71
N VAL A 81 8.55 12.49 1.80
CA VAL A 81 8.09 13.73 2.40
C VAL A 81 8.75 14.89 1.66
N ILE A 82 7.95 15.84 1.18
CA ILE A 82 8.42 17.10 0.57
C ILE A 82 8.47 18.21 1.63
N HIS A 83 7.43 18.31 2.44
CA HIS A 83 7.20 19.43 3.35
C HIS A 83 6.97 18.95 4.77
N ASN A 84 7.52 19.68 5.73
CA ASN A 84 7.45 19.45 7.18
C ASN A 84 7.70 17.98 7.61
N PRO A 85 8.91 17.41 7.40
CA PRO A 85 9.21 16.04 7.83
C PRO A 85 9.23 15.92 9.36
N GLN A 86 8.12 15.45 9.91
CA GLN A 86 7.95 15.23 11.35
C GLN A 86 8.60 13.91 11.83
N LYS A 87 8.89 13.87 13.13
CA LYS A 87 9.50 12.75 13.84
C LYS A 87 8.71 12.45 15.10
N ASP A 88 8.60 11.17 15.45
CA ASP A 88 7.95 10.77 16.70
C ASP A 88 8.84 10.95 17.94
N GLU A 89 8.27 10.72 19.13
CA GLU A 89 8.97 10.84 20.42
C GLU A 89 10.23 9.97 20.52
N ASP A 90 10.26 8.83 19.81
CA ASP A 90 11.41 7.92 19.68
C ASP A 90 12.45 8.41 18.64
N GLY A 91 12.16 9.46 17.88
CA GLY A 91 13.04 10.10 16.89
C GLY A 91 12.95 9.54 15.46
N ASN A 92 12.03 8.63 15.18
CA ASN A 92 11.84 7.99 13.87
C ASN A 92 11.09 8.92 12.91
N ASP A 93 11.40 8.84 11.62
CA ASP A 93 10.73 9.64 10.58
C ASP A 93 9.28 9.15 10.35
N MET A 94 8.31 10.03 10.59
CA MET A 94 6.89 9.70 10.49
C MET A 94 6.47 9.65 9.01
N ASN A 95 6.20 8.45 8.51
CA ASN A 95 5.89 8.20 7.12
C ASN A 95 4.53 7.49 6.93
N ILE A 96 3.95 7.66 5.75
CA ILE A 96 2.78 6.93 5.28
C ILE A 96 3.03 6.47 3.84
N GLU A 97 2.49 5.32 3.44
CA GLU A 97 2.70 4.77 2.09
C GLU A 97 1.50 5.05 1.17
N ILE A 98 1.70 5.76 0.06
CA ILE A 98 0.68 5.92 -0.98
C ILE A 98 0.70 4.67 -1.88
N THR A 99 -0.42 3.95 -2.01
CA THR A 99 -0.44 2.80 -2.94
C THR A 99 -0.49 3.28 -4.41
N PRO A 100 0.01 2.47 -5.36
CA PRO A 100 -0.13 2.77 -6.79
C PRO A 100 -1.58 2.91 -7.28
N ARG A 101 -2.58 2.47 -6.51
CA ARG A 101 -4.00 2.72 -6.84
C ARG A 101 -4.40 4.14 -6.45
N ALA A 102 -4.02 4.58 -5.25
CA ALA A 102 -4.27 5.93 -4.79
C ALA A 102 -3.52 6.97 -5.65
N SER A 103 -2.25 6.72 -5.96
CA SER A 103 -1.43 7.65 -6.75
C SER A 103 -1.96 7.83 -8.19
N ASN A 104 -2.33 6.74 -8.87
CA ASN A 104 -2.96 6.82 -10.19
C ASN A 104 -4.34 7.49 -10.14
N ARG A 105 -5.15 7.24 -9.11
CA ARG A 105 -6.46 7.89 -8.99
C ARG A 105 -6.34 9.39 -8.72
N LEU A 106 -5.39 9.82 -7.89
CA LEU A 106 -5.16 11.24 -7.65
C LEU A 106 -4.73 11.94 -8.94
N LYS A 107 -3.87 11.30 -9.76
CA LYS A 107 -3.51 11.78 -11.10
C LYS A 107 -4.72 11.92 -12.04
N GLU A 108 -5.66 10.98 -12.01
CA GLU A 108 -6.92 11.11 -12.77
C GLU A 108 -7.78 12.29 -12.30
N ILE A 109 -7.86 12.53 -10.99
CA ILE A 109 -8.62 13.66 -10.41
C ILE A 109 -7.94 15.00 -10.77
N MET A 110 -6.61 15.11 -10.61
CA MET A 110 -5.83 16.27 -11.03
C MET A 110 -6.04 16.61 -12.51
N ALA A 111 -6.09 15.60 -13.38
CA ALA A 111 -6.34 15.77 -14.82
C ALA A 111 -7.80 16.14 -15.14
N LYS A 112 -8.78 15.58 -14.40
CA LYS A 112 -10.20 15.90 -14.54
C LYS A 112 -10.52 17.34 -14.12
N ASP A 113 -9.98 17.75 -12.98
CA ASP A 113 -10.26 19.05 -12.36
C ASP A 113 -9.25 20.13 -12.82
N SER A 114 -8.32 19.76 -13.72
CA SER A 114 -7.29 20.62 -14.34
C SER A 114 -6.30 21.30 -13.37
N ASN A 115 -6.17 20.77 -12.14
CA ASN A 115 -5.40 21.38 -11.06
C ASN A 115 -4.13 20.55 -10.73
N PRO A 116 -2.93 20.95 -11.20
CA PRO A 116 -1.68 20.19 -10.99
C PRO A 116 -1.09 20.32 -9.58
N SER A 117 -1.66 21.18 -8.72
CA SER A 117 -1.31 21.31 -7.30
C SER A 117 -2.35 20.69 -6.36
N LEU A 118 -3.37 20.00 -6.88
CA LEU A 118 -4.36 19.29 -6.07
C LEU A 118 -3.69 18.17 -5.25
N ALA A 119 -4.10 18.04 -3.99
CA ALA A 119 -3.64 17.00 -3.06
C ALA A 119 -4.82 16.47 -2.23
N LEU A 120 -4.68 15.22 -1.75
CA LEU A 120 -5.61 14.63 -0.80
C LEU A 120 -5.21 15.02 0.62
N ARG A 121 -6.00 15.84 1.31
CA ARG A 121 -5.84 16.03 2.76
C ARG A 121 -6.53 14.87 3.49
N ILE A 122 -5.82 14.26 4.42
CA ILE A 122 -6.33 13.22 5.32
C ILE A 122 -6.23 13.77 6.75
N GLN A 123 -7.35 13.68 7.46
CA GLN A 123 -7.55 14.14 8.83
C GLN A 123 -8.16 13.02 9.68
N VAL A 124 -8.00 13.09 10.99
CA VAL A 124 -8.60 12.18 11.97
C VAL A 124 -9.36 12.99 13.01
N GLU A 125 -10.67 12.78 13.11
CA GLU A 125 -11.48 13.34 14.18
C GLU A 125 -11.79 12.29 15.26
N SER A 126 -11.86 12.73 16.51
CA SER A 126 -12.39 11.93 17.62
C SER A 126 -13.91 11.79 17.48
N GLY A 127 -14.39 10.64 17.01
CA GLY A 127 -15.80 10.39 16.74
C GLY A 127 -16.05 9.09 15.96
N GLY A 128 -17.32 8.86 15.63
CA GLY A 128 -17.77 7.66 14.91
C GLY A 128 -17.90 6.40 15.77
N CYS A 129 -18.31 5.29 15.15
CA CYS A 129 -18.71 4.06 15.85
C CYS A 129 -17.56 3.31 16.56
N HIS A 130 -16.31 3.69 16.31
CA HIS A 130 -15.10 3.04 16.83
C HIS A 130 -14.15 4.00 17.57
N GLY A 131 -14.57 5.25 17.84
CA GLY A 131 -13.76 6.22 18.60
C GLY A 131 -13.03 7.25 17.73
N PHE A 132 -12.46 6.85 16.59
CA PHE A 132 -11.85 7.78 15.62
C PHE A 132 -12.38 7.58 14.20
N GLN A 133 -12.56 8.68 13.47
CA GLN A 133 -13.16 8.73 12.13
C GLN A 133 -12.22 9.44 11.16
N TYR A 134 -11.96 8.81 10.01
CA TYR A 134 -11.14 9.39 8.95
C TYR A 134 -11.91 10.46 8.17
N LEU A 135 -11.35 11.65 8.03
CA LEU A 135 -11.82 12.70 7.14
C LEU A 135 -10.89 12.80 5.94
N MET A 136 -11.46 13.05 4.77
CA MET A 136 -10.72 13.11 3.50
C MET A 136 -11.29 14.23 2.64
N SER A 137 -10.45 15.18 2.26
CA SER A 137 -10.83 16.30 1.39
C SER A 137 -9.79 16.51 0.30
N LEU A 138 -10.21 17.09 -0.83
CA LEU A 138 -9.30 17.50 -1.89
C LEU A 138 -8.96 18.97 -1.67
N THR A 139 -7.70 19.28 -1.37
CA THR A 139 -7.21 20.65 -1.24
C THR A 139 -6.30 21.03 -2.40
N THR A 140 -6.26 22.31 -2.74
CA THR A 140 -5.34 22.85 -3.75
C THR A 140 -4.14 23.44 -3.03
N LEU A 141 -2.98 22.78 -3.14
CA LEU A 141 -1.76 23.29 -2.53
C LEU A 141 -1.32 24.61 -3.18
N PRO A 142 -0.80 25.58 -2.40
CA PRO A 142 -0.04 26.68 -2.96
C PRO A 142 1.26 26.13 -3.55
N SER A 143 1.30 25.90 -4.86
CA SER A 143 2.54 25.54 -5.53
C SER A 143 3.53 26.68 -5.39
N LEU A 144 4.72 26.43 -4.82
CA LEU A 144 5.85 27.33 -5.02
C LEU A 144 6.02 27.54 -6.54
N PRO A 145 6.15 28.78 -7.02
CA PRO A 145 6.03 29.09 -8.44
C PRO A 145 7.24 28.62 -9.23
N THR A 146 7.19 27.37 -9.69
CA THR A 146 8.09 26.86 -10.73
C THR A 146 7.90 27.69 -11.99
N SER A 147 8.88 28.56 -12.28
CA SER A 147 8.96 29.48 -13.42
C SER A 147 7.86 30.55 -13.54
N SER A 148 8.09 31.69 -12.85
CA SER A 148 7.60 33.01 -13.28
C SER A 148 8.78 33.96 -13.53
N SER A 149 9.62 33.64 -14.53
CA SER A 149 10.77 34.46 -14.92
C SER A 149 10.36 35.65 -15.81
N THR A 150 9.49 36.53 -15.30
CA THR A 150 9.16 37.83 -15.92
C THR A 150 9.15 38.93 -14.87
N ILE A 151 9.82 40.03 -15.18
CA ILE A 151 10.08 41.17 -14.29
C ILE A 151 8.80 42.01 -14.07
N ALA A 152 8.53 42.37 -12.82
CA ALA A 152 7.88 43.63 -12.46
C ALA A 152 8.31 44.06 -11.04
N GLN A 153 9.01 45.20 -10.93
CA GLN A 153 9.22 45.88 -9.64
C GLN A 153 8.26 47.07 -9.58
N GLU A 154 7.23 46.97 -8.73
CA GLU A 154 6.41 48.11 -8.32
C GLU A 154 6.01 47.85 -6.85
N ALA A 155 6.68 48.34 -5.81
CA ALA A 155 7.38 49.60 -5.56
C ALA A 155 6.47 50.76 -5.13
N SER A 156 6.04 50.70 -3.86
CA SER A 156 5.47 51.78 -3.02
C SER A 156 3.95 52.00 -3.11
N PRO A 157 3.34 52.69 -2.13
CA PRO A 157 3.82 53.05 -0.79
C PRO A 157 2.96 52.47 0.36
N ALA A 158 3.44 52.61 1.60
CA ALA A 158 2.60 52.36 2.76
C ALA A 158 1.55 53.46 2.93
N LEU A 159 0.31 53.08 3.28
CA LEU A 159 -0.70 53.99 3.79
C LEU A 159 -1.27 53.44 5.10
N ASN A 160 -1.06 54.20 6.17
CA ASN A 160 -1.45 53.89 7.52
C ASN A 160 -2.86 54.42 7.83
N THR A 161 -3.73 53.59 8.39
CA THR A 161 -4.88 54.06 9.16
C THR A 161 -5.07 53.17 10.39
N SER A 162 -5.08 53.78 11.56
CA SER A 162 -5.14 53.11 12.86
C SER A 162 -6.53 53.28 13.49
N SER A 163 -7.43 52.34 13.21
CA SER A 163 -8.74 52.23 13.88
C SER A 163 -8.63 51.24 15.05
N SER A 164 -8.31 51.78 16.23
CA SER A 164 -8.20 50.99 17.47
C SER A 164 -9.57 50.81 18.14
N ASP A 165 -10.39 49.89 17.61
CA ASP A 165 -11.69 49.51 18.19
C ASP A 165 -11.53 48.37 19.21
N PRO A 166 -11.57 48.61 20.54
CA PRO A 166 -11.22 47.62 21.55
C PRO A 166 -12.30 46.56 21.82
N ASN A 167 -13.41 46.58 21.07
CA ASN A 167 -14.57 45.68 21.25
C ASN A 167 -14.89 44.84 20.01
N ALA A 168 -14.01 44.80 19.01
CA ALA A 168 -14.10 43.85 17.91
C ALA A 168 -13.71 42.44 18.40
N MET A 169 -14.64 41.73 19.06
CA MET A 169 -14.52 40.28 19.25
C MET A 169 -14.63 39.58 17.90
N SER A 170 -13.49 39.51 17.20
CA SER A 170 -13.27 38.53 16.14
C SER A 170 -13.19 37.16 16.79
N SER A 171 -14.35 36.53 16.98
CA SER A 171 -14.45 35.11 17.33
C SER A 171 -13.99 34.29 16.12
N GLY A 172 -12.67 34.21 15.98
CA GLY A 172 -11.96 33.63 14.84
C GLY A 172 -12.17 32.13 14.72
N SER A 173 -13.31 31.75 14.14
CA SER A 173 -13.51 30.45 13.50
C SER A 173 -13.78 30.69 12.02
N GLN A 174 -12.88 31.44 11.37
CA GLN A 174 -12.77 31.40 9.92
C GLN A 174 -12.37 29.98 9.55
N VAL A 175 -13.26 29.30 8.83
CA VAL A 175 -12.94 28.03 8.18
C VAL A 175 -12.00 28.38 7.03
N GLU A 176 -10.69 28.26 7.28
CA GLU A 176 -9.63 28.40 6.28
C GLU A 176 -9.76 27.29 5.23
N GLU A 177 -10.59 27.54 4.21
CA GLU A 177 -10.99 26.55 3.22
C GLU A 177 -9.83 26.20 2.27
N GLY A 178 -9.01 25.24 2.71
CA GLY A 178 -7.94 24.62 1.93
C GLY A 178 -6.51 25.07 2.27
N ALA A 179 -6.33 26.04 3.17
CA ALA A 179 -4.99 26.48 3.58
C ALA A 179 -4.19 25.36 4.28
N LEU A 180 -2.87 25.39 4.09
CA LEU A 180 -1.94 24.57 4.86
C LEU A 180 -1.78 25.15 6.27
N GLY A 181 -1.89 24.30 7.29
CA GLY A 181 -1.44 24.62 8.64
C GLY A 181 0.08 24.55 8.75
N GLU A 182 0.66 25.17 9.78
CA GLU A 182 2.11 25.09 10.04
C GLU A 182 2.58 23.67 10.41
N ASP A 183 1.68 22.84 10.95
CA ASP A 183 1.90 21.43 11.27
C ASP A 183 1.54 20.46 10.11
N ASP A 184 1.13 20.94 8.93
CA ASP A 184 0.79 20.05 7.82
C ASP A 184 2.05 19.45 7.16
N THR A 185 2.09 18.12 7.09
CA THR A 185 3.12 17.35 6.40
C THR A 185 2.65 16.98 5.00
N VAL A 186 3.49 17.19 3.97
CA VAL A 186 3.14 16.87 2.56
C VAL A 186 4.01 15.74 2.01
N PHE A 187 3.33 14.70 1.54
CA PHE A 187 3.87 13.48 0.95
C PHE A 187 3.65 13.43 -0.57
N GLU A 188 4.58 12.83 -1.31
CA GLU A 188 4.49 12.58 -2.76
C GLU A 188 4.91 11.14 -3.11
N ALA A 189 4.21 10.54 -4.07
CA ALA A 189 4.51 9.19 -4.55
C ALA A 189 5.67 9.18 -5.57
N GLU A 190 6.66 8.30 -5.39
CA GLU A 190 7.79 8.12 -6.33
C GLU A 190 7.39 7.59 -7.73
N ASP A 191 6.10 7.32 -7.97
CA ASP A 191 5.56 6.76 -9.21
C ASP A 191 5.70 7.64 -10.46
N GLY A 192 6.17 8.88 -10.33
CA GLY A 192 6.07 9.89 -11.40
C GLY A 192 4.62 10.25 -11.73
N SER A 193 3.71 9.99 -10.79
CA SER A 193 2.29 10.34 -10.89
C SER A 193 2.02 11.81 -10.59
N GLY A 194 2.88 12.46 -9.78
CA GLY A 194 2.67 13.81 -9.23
C GLY A 194 1.63 13.86 -8.11
N ALA A 195 1.16 12.70 -7.66
CA ALA A 195 0.12 12.59 -6.64
C ALA A 195 0.64 12.98 -5.25
N LYS A 196 -0.08 13.89 -4.59
CA LYS A 196 0.28 14.46 -3.28
C LYS A 196 -0.77 14.16 -2.22
N VAL A 197 -0.31 13.94 -1.01
CA VAL A 197 -1.14 13.73 0.19
C VAL A 197 -0.67 14.71 1.27
N VAL A 198 -1.62 15.31 1.99
CA VAL A 198 -1.38 16.23 3.11
C VAL A 198 -1.95 15.57 4.36
N MET A 199 -1.23 15.60 5.47
CA MET A 199 -1.77 15.22 6.79
C MET A 199 -1.31 16.21 7.84
N ASP A 200 -2.21 16.63 8.71
CA ASP A 200 -1.90 17.41 9.91
C ASP A 200 -1.15 16.57 10.95
N GLY A 201 -0.35 17.22 11.80
CA GLY A 201 0.45 16.58 12.86
C GLY A 201 -0.29 15.53 13.71
N PRO A 202 -1.40 15.86 14.40
CA PRO A 202 -2.08 14.89 15.26
C PRO A 202 -2.71 13.72 14.49
N SER A 203 -3.08 13.92 13.21
CA SER A 203 -3.48 12.81 12.34
C SER A 203 -2.30 11.95 11.90
N LEU A 204 -1.12 12.54 11.67
CA LEU A 204 0.11 11.82 11.33
C LEU A 204 0.59 10.93 12.50
N ASP A 205 0.45 11.39 13.75
CA ASP A 205 0.68 10.56 14.95
C ASP A 205 -0.16 9.28 14.94
N LEU A 206 -1.46 9.40 14.64
CA LEU A 206 -2.42 8.28 14.63
C LEU A 206 -2.36 7.41 13.36
N LEU A 207 -1.62 7.85 12.34
CA LEU A 207 -1.53 7.20 11.02
C LEU A 207 -0.11 6.74 10.63
N LYS A 208 0.93 7.00 11.42
CA LYS A 208 2.31 6.64 11.09
C LYS A 208 2.47 5.14 10.76
N GLY A 209 3.13 4.85 9.63
CA GLY A 209 3.31 3.50 9.08
C GLY A 209 2.12 2.90 8.31
N SER A 210 0.99 3.62 8.22
CA SER A 210 -0.20 3.16 7.47
C SER A 210 -0.02 3.26 5.95
N LYS A 211 -1.03 2.78 5.20
CA LYS A 211 -1.07 2.88 3.73
C LYS A 211 -2.35 3.57 3.23
N VAL A 212 -2.22 4.54 2.34
CA VAL A 212 -3.35 5.20 1.65
C VAL A 212 -3.68 4.42 0.38
N ASP A 213 -4.77 3.66 0.38
CA ASP A 213 -5.25 2.90 -0.78
C ASP A 213 -6.49 3.55 -1.42
N PHE A 214 -6.77 3.19 -2.66
CA PHE A 214 -8.01 3.55 -3.35
C PHE A 214 -8.74 2.28 -3.80
N THR A 215 -10.03 2.19 -3.49
CA THR A 215 -10.87 1.03 -3.83
C THR A 215 -12.13 1.49 -4.57
N MET A 216 -12.47 0.75 -5.62
CA MET A 216 -13.72 0.88 -6.37
C MET A 216 -14.60 -0.31 -5.99
N GLU A 217 -15.75 -0.02 -5.41
CA GLU A 217 -16.77 -0.99 -5.01
C GLU A 217 -18.02 -0.84 -5.88
N LEU A 218 -19.02 -1.71 -5.69
CA LEU A 218 -20.27 -1.69 -6.46
C LEU A 218 -21.11 -0.42 -6.22
N ILE A 219 -20.95 0.20 -5.04
CA ILE A 219 -21.75 1.37 -4.61
C ILE A 219 -21.05 2.72 -4.86
N GLY A 220 -19.78 2.72 -5.25
CA GLY A 220 -18.97 3.92 -5.36
C GLY A 220 -17.47 3.64 -5.27
N SER A 221 -16.65 4.68 -5.18
CA SER A 221 -15.20 4.55 -5.09
C SER A 221 -14.63 5.56 -4.09
N GLN A 222 -13.80 5.09 -3.17
CA GLN A 222 -13.26 5.92 -2.09
C GLN A 222 -11.79 5.62 -1.82
N PHE A 223 -11.10 6.62 -1.28
CA PHE A 223 -9.83 6.40 -0.59
C PHE A 223 -10.11 5.73 0.76
N LYS A 224 -9.13 4.98 1.27
CA LYS A 224 -9.20 4.31 2.57
C LYS A 224 -7.79 4.13 3.13
N ILE A 225 -7.67 4.11 4.46
CA ILE A 225 -6.43 3.72 5.12
C ILE A 225 -6.43 2.20 5.31
N VAL A 226 -5.28 1.57 5.05
CA VAL A 226 -5.03 0.13 5.13
C VAL A 226 -3.79 -0.10 5.99
N ASP A 227 -3.78 -1.19 6.75
CA ASP A 227 -2.67 -1.61 7.62
C ASP A 227 -2.18 -0.53 8.61
N ASN A 228 -3.09 0.21 9.27
CA ASN A 228 -2.70 1.12 10.37
C ASN A 228 -2.18 0.29 11.57
N PRO A 229 -0.91 0.47 12.00
CA PRO A 229 -0.31 -0.33 13.08
C PRO A 229 -0.77 0.07 14.50
N LEU A 230 -1.37 1.24 14.67
CA LEU A 230 -1.87 1.74 15.97
C LEU A 230 -3.34 1.37 16.22
N ALA A 231 -4.08 1.00 15.16
CA ALA A 231 -5.48 0.59 15.25
C ALA A 231 -5.62 -0.81 15.90
N THR A 232 -6.38 -0.89 16.98
CA THR A 232 -6.76 -2.16 17.63
C THR A 232 -7.95 -2.82 16.94
N SER A 233 -8.88 -2.01 16.39
CA SER A 233 -9.94 -2.49 15.52
C SER A 233 -10.26 -1.48 14.42
N SER A 234 -10.86 -1.96 13.33
CA SER A 234 -11.34 -1.14 12.23
C SER A 234 -12.80 -1.42 11.95
N CYS A 235 -13.54 -0.39 11.53
CA CYS A 235 -14.95 -0.54 11.18
C CYS A 235 -15.10 -1.34 9.88
N GLY A 236 -16.20 -2.10 9.74
CA GLY A 236 -16.49 -2.90 8.55
C GLY A 236 -16.63 -2.10 7.25
N CYS A 237 -16.89 -0.79 7.32
CA CYS A 237 -16.89 0.13 6.18
C CYS A 237 -15.52 0.81 5.91
N GLY A 238 -14.51 0.58 6.75
CA GLY A 238 -13.17 1.16 6.62
C GLY A 238 -13.07 2.67 6.89
N THR A 239 -14.14 3.34 7.35
CA THR A 239 -14.11 4.81 7.59
C THR A 239 -13.67 5.21 9.00
N SER A 240 -13.74 4.30 9.98
CA SER A 240 -13.40 4.56 11.38
C SER A 240 -12.57 3.43 11.98
N PHE A 241 -11.86 3.74 13.06
CA PHE A 241 -10.93 2.84 13.76
C PHE A 241 -10.88 3.16 15.26
N ASP A 242 -10.40 2.19 16.03
CA ASP A 242 -10.23 2.26 17.49
C ASP A 242 -8.76 2.13 17.85
N ILE A 243 -8.28 2.87 18.85
CA ILE A 243 -6.89 2.84 19.33
C ILE A 243 -6.82 2.24 20.74
N LYS A 244 -5.66 1.69 21.10
CA LYS A 244 -5.49 1.13 22.44
C LYS A 244 -5.20 2.22 23.47
N ALA A 245 -6.13 2.41 24.41
CA ALA A 245 -5.91 3.12 25.68
C ALA A 245 -5.15 2.26 26.71
#